data_AF-A0A3N4ICD2-F1
#
_entry.id   AF-A0A3N4ICD2-F1
#
_cell.length_a   1.000
_cell.length_b   1.000
_cell.length_c   1.000
_cell.angle_alpha   90.00
_cell.angle_beta   90.00
_cell.angle_gamma   90.00
#
_symmetry.space_group_name_H-M   'P 1'
#
loop_
_entity.id
_entity.type
_entity.pdbx_description
1 polymer ?
#
loop_
_entity_poly.entity_id
_entity_poly.type
_entity_poly.pdbx_seq_one_letter_code
_entity_poly.pdbx_strand_id
1 'polypeptide(L)'
;MVVHNNFDFSILSPTKGRLPEYPFTGEEPTPYTKTVYVQVPDSPSHAPQPFHIRIKSTLPTTTYTQSHYGHLFTLALDGFTSSTGACIAPEYPCSFSSGVLLTDISIACADGKSSVSKGMRFEPLQLSLSCSGDEEINPKLGTIELGCKELTALAPWKGRLVSNKGRLPGGAVGKAGIVGVEGLSHVTSIGEELPGVIRPGFECVSKVGAPWWTVRYIYRSRAALVSMGVIGNSLDEPSVGCGLGLRRLFKRMFKKKVKKVEKQAFSSDKKQEYCSEKS
;
A
#
# COMPACT_ATOMS: atom_id res chain seq x y z
N MET A 1 4.39 13.83 -10.65
CA MET A 1 3.38 14.71 -10.03
C MET A 1 2.03 14.05 -10.15
N VAL A 2 1.33 13.81 -9.03
CA VAL A 2 0.04 13.10 -9.05
C VAL A 2 -1.08 14.08 -8.79
N VAL A 3 -1.65 14.60 -9.86
CA VAL A 3 -2.86 15.43 -9.78
C VAL A 3 -4.09 14.52 -9.91
N HIS A 4 -5.01 14.61 -8.94
CA HIS A 4 -6.30 13.90 -8.97
C HIS A 4 -7.37 14.72 -8.23
N ASN A 5 -8.57 14.81 -8.77
CA ASN A 5 -9.69 15.58 -8.20
C ASN A 5 -9.31 17.00 -7.72
N ASN A 6 -8.55 17.76 -8.54
CA ASN A 6 -8.07 19.11 -8.22
C ASN A 6 -7.09 19.22 -7.04
N PHE A 7 -6.41 18.12 -6.69
CA PHE A 7 -5.34 18.12 -5.69
C PHE A 7 -4.06 17.51 -6.27
N ASP A 8 -2.91 18.13 -5.98
CA ASP A 8 -1.58 17.53 -6.16
C ASP A 8 -1.20 16.79 -4.88
N PHE A 9 -0.91 15.50 -5.03
CA PHE A 9 -0.45 14.62 -3.98
C PHE A 9 1.04 14.33 -4.21
N SER A 10 1.80 14.32 -3.13
CA SER A 10 3.22 13.98 -3.18
C SER A 10 3.65 13.28 -1.90
N ILE A 11 4.45 12.21 -2.04
CA ILE A 11 5.17 11.62 -0.92
C ILE A 11 6.54 12.27 -0.83
N LEU A 12 6.90 12.70 0.38
CA LEU A 12 8.12 13.44 0.67
C LEU A 12 8.99 12.62 1.62
N SER A 13 10.28 12.54 1.34
CA SER A 13 11.31 12.24 2.34
C SER A 13 11.70 13.53 3.06
N PRO A 14 11.80 13.53 4.39
CA PRO A 14 12.29 14.69 5.14
C PRO A 14 13.68 15.17 4.71
N THR A 15 14.51 14.26 4.19
CA THR A 15 15.90 14.56 3.80
C THR A 15 16.09 14.77 2.30
N LYS A 16 15.32 14.07 1.45
CA LYS A 16 15.47 14.12 -0.01
C LYS A 16 14.38 14.92 -0.73
N GLY A 17 13.38 15.42 -0.01
CA GLY A 17 12.24 16.12 -0.60
C GLY A 17 11.29 15.15 -1.32
N ARG A 18 10.71 15.56 -2.45
CA ARG A 18 9.72 14.74 -3.18
C ARG A 18 10.34 13.44 -3.68
N LEU A 19 9.67 12.31 -3.41
CA LEU A 19 10.09 11.02 -3.92
C LEU A 19 9.78 10.86 -5.41
N PRO A 20 10.62 10.15 -6.18
CA PRO A 20 10.34 9.85 -7.59
C PRO A 20 9.04 9.05 -7.74
N GLU A 21 8.21 9.47 -8.69
CA GLU A 21 6.91 8.87 -9.01
C GLU A 21 6.94 8.37 -10.47
N TYR A 22 6.38 7.19 -10.73
CA TYR A 22 6.33 6.58 -12.06
C TYR A 22 4.89 6.17 -12.41
N PRO A 23 4.48 6.29 -13.69
CA PRO A 23 3.11 5.96 -14.09
C PRO A 23 2.81 4.47 -13.84
N PHE A 24 1.59 4.20 -13.38
CA PHE A 24 1.05 2.84 -13.34
C PHE A 24 0.49 2.49 -14.72
N THR A 25 0.77 1.27 -15.20
CA THR A 25 0.40 0.81 -16.54
C THR A 25 -0.70 -0.25 -16.54
N GLY A 26 -1.13 -0.71 -15.38
CA GLY A 26 -2.23 -1.68 -15.23
C GLY A 26 -3.61 -1.02 -15.20
N GLU A 27 -4.64 -1.85 -15.06
CA GLU A 27 -6.01 -1.37 -14.88
C GLU A 27 -6.21 -0.77 -13.48
N GLU A 28 -6.86 0.38 -13.44
CA GLU A 28 -7.22 1.03 -12.18
C GLU A 28 -8.31 0.23 -11.45
N PRO A 29 -8.23 0.05 -10.11
CA PRO A 29 -9.22 -0.72 -9.36
C PRO A 29 -10.65 -0.16 -9.47
N THR A 30 -10.79 1.15 -9.64
CA THR A 30 -12.08 1.83 -9.83
C THR A 30 -11.89 3.06 -10.73
N PRO A 31 -12.97 3.59 -11.35
CA PRO A 31 -12.91 4.82 -12.14
C PRO A 31 -12.47 6.07 -11.36
N TYR A 32 -12.48 6.00 -10.03
CA TYR A 32 -12.11 7.11 -9.14
C TYR A 32 -10.74 6.91 -8.49
N THR A 33 -10.02 5.84 -8.85
CA THR A 33 -8.67 5.57 -8.36
C THR A 33 -7.64 6.02 -9.38
N LYS A 34 -6.58 6.67 -8.90
CA LYS A 34 -5.37 6.93 -9.67
C LYS A 34 -4.20 6.24 -8.99
N THR A 35 -3.62 5.27 -9.67
CA THR A 35 -2.50 4.47 -9.17
C THR A 35 -1.19 4.99 -9.74
N VAL A 36 -0.14 4.93 -8.92
CA VAL A 36 1.19 5.45 -9.26
C VAL A 36 2.23 4.65 -8.49
N TYR A 37 3.39 4.39 -9.10
CA TYR A 37 4.53 3.84 -8.37
C TYR A 37 5.32 4.96 -7.70
N VAL A 38 5.82 4.71 -6.49
CA VAL A 38 6.75 5.62 -5.82
C VAL A 38 8.02 4.88 -5.42
N GLN A 39 9.17 5.48 -5.68
CA GLN A 39 10.46 4.92 -5.28
C GLN A 39 10.75 5.25 -3.82
N VAL A 40 10.90 4.21 -3.00
CA VAL A 40 11.39 4.33 -1.62
C VAL A 40 12.87 4.74 -1.66
N PRO A 41 13.32 5.70 -0.81
CA PRO A 41 14.72 6.07 -0.72
C PRO A 41 15.62 4.89 -0.37
N ASP A 42 16.75 4.76 -1.07
CA ASP A 42 17.78 3.82 -0.65
C ASP A 42 18.36 4.24 0.71
N SER A 43 18.40 3.28 1.64
CA SER A 43 18.94 3.42 2.99
C SER A 43 20.19 2.55 3.12
N PRO A 44 21.40 3.13 3.30
CA PRO A 44 22.64 2.36 3.37
C PRO A 44 22.69 1.43 4.58
N SER A 45 21.94 1.74 5.64
CA SER A 45 21.86 0.95 6.87
C SER A 45 20.62 0.06 6.95
N HIS A 46 19.79 0.02 5.90
CA HIS A 46 18.46 -0.60 5.94
C HIS A 46 17.55 -0.06 7.06
N ALA A 47 17.91 1.07 7.68
CA ALA A 47 17.13 1.67 8.76
C ALA A 47 15.79 2.22 8.22
N PRO A 48 14.71 2.14 9.02
CA PRO A 48 13.43 2.73 8.67
C PRO A 48 13.54 4.19 8.24
N GLN A 49 12.93 4.54 7.10
CA GLN A 49 13.01 5.86 6.49
C GLN A 49 11.70 6.62 6.74
N PRO A 50 11.70 7.77 7.43
CA PRO A 50 10.49 8.55 7.61
C PRO A 50 10.01 9.11 6.27
N PHE A 51 8.69 9.26 6.12
CA PHE A 51 8.09 9.95 4.99
C PHE A 51 6.88 10.77 5.43
N HIS A 52 6.59 11.82 4.66
CA HIS A 52 5.42 12.67 4.82
C HIS A 52 4.59 12.66 3.54
N ILE A 53 3.33 13.06 3.65
CA ILE A 53 2.44 13.19 2.51
C ILE A 53 1.98 14.64 2.44
N ARG A 54 2.14 15.27 1.29
CA ARG A 54 1.66 16.63 1.06
C ARG A 54 0.54 16.63 0.05
N ILE A 55 -0.53 17.35 0.37
CA ILE A 55 -1.75 17.52 -0.42
C ILE A 55 -1.94 19.01 -0.67
N LYS A 56 -1.96 19.43 -1.94
CA LYS A 56 -2.14 20.82 -2.34
C LYS A 56 -3.34 20.97 -3.25
N SER A 57 -4.21 21.93 -2.98
CA SER A 57 -5.23 22.33 -3.94
C SER A 57 -4.55 22.86 -5.21
N THR A 58 -4.98 22.38 -6.38
CA THR A 58 -4.55 22.95 -7.67
C THR A 58 -5.45 24.12 -8.09
N LEU A 59 -6.55 24.35 -7.36
CA LEU A 59 -7.51 25.43 -7.60
C LEU A 59 -7.53 26.45 -6.44
N PRO A 60 -7.88 27.72 -6.71
CA PRO A 60 -8.09 28.74 -5.69
C PRO A 60 -9.09 28.32 -4.62
N THR A 61 -8.70 28.50 -3.36
CA THR A 61 -9.57 28.21 -2.22
C THR A 61 -10.83 29.10 -2.23
N THR A 62 -10.79 30.23 -2.93
CA THR A 62 -11.93 31.13 -3.13
C THR A 62 -13.04 30.53 -4.01
N THR A 63 -12.78 29.45 -4.75
CA THR A 63 -13.79 28.77 -5.57
C THR A 63 -14.69 27.82 -4.76
N TYR A 64 -14.31 27.47 -3.52
CA TYR A 64 -15.10 26.58 -2.65
C TYR A 64 -16.41 27.21 -2.13
N THR A 65 -16.58 28.53 -2.20
CA THR A 65 -17.70 29.20 -1.54
C THR A 65 -19.04 29.13 -2.30
N GLN A 66 -19.08 28.66 -3.56
CA GLN A 66 -20.31 28.67 -4.36
C GLN A 66 -20.91 27.28 -4.66
N SER A 67 -20.15 26.19 -4.60
CA SER A 67 -20.67 24.85 -4.97
C SER A 67 -20.18 23.66 -4.12
N HIS A 68 -19.10 23.80 -3.34
CA HIS A 68 -18.53 22.68 -2.55
C HIS A 68 -17.87 23.19 -1.27
N TYR A 69 -18.41 22.81 -0.11
CA TYR A 69 -17.91 23.29 1.18
C TYR A 69 -16.42 22.96 1.43
N GLY A 70 -15.97 21.76 1.07
CA GLY A 70 -14.59 21.35 1.28
C GLY A 70 -14.34 19.88 0.99
N HIS A 71 -13.21 19.36 1.43
CA HIS A 71 -12.80 17.97 1.21
C HIS A 71 -12.22 17.34 2.49
N LEU A 72 -12.61 16.09 2.75
CA LEU A 72 -12.00 15.22 3.74
C LEU A 72 -10.99 14.30 3.06
N PHE A 73 -9.80 14.23 3.64
CA PHE A 73 -8.72 13.33 3.25
C PHE A 73 -8.52 12.27 4.32
N THR A 74 -8.40 11.02 3.89
CA THR A 74 -8.06 9.91 4.76
C THR A 74 -6.83 9.20 4.24
N LEU A 75 -6.14 8.52 5.14
CA LEU A 75 -4.91 7.82 4.86
C LEU A 75 -5.06 6.36 5.26
N ALA A 76 -4.56 5.46 4.40
CA ALA A 76 -4.28 4.08 4.78
C ALA A 76 -2.86 3.68 4.38
N LEU A 77 -2.20 2.94 5.26
CA LEU A 77 -0.85 2.41 5.09
C LEU A 77 -0.93 0.88 5.14
N ASP A 78 -0.59 0.20 4.04
CA ASP A 78 -0.72 -1.26 3.93
C ASP A 78 -2.12 -1.80 4.30
N GLY A 79 -3.16 -1.01 4.01
CA GLY A 79 -4.54 -1.32 4.38
C GLY A 79 -4.95 -0.95 5.81
N PHE A 80 -4.02 -0.47 6.64
CA PHE A 80 -4.32 0.10 7.95
C PHE A 80 -4.78 1.56 7.83
N THR A 81 -6.02 1.87 8.21
CA THR A 81 -6.56 3.23 8.07
C THR A 81 -6.22 4.09 9.28
N SER A 82 -5.88 5.35 9.06
CA SER A 82 -5.85 6.39 10.10
C SER A 82 -7.22 6.49 10.79
N SER A 83 -7.23 6.71 12.10
CA SER A 83 -8.47 6.86 12.88
C SER A 83 -9.15 8.21 12.63
N THR A 84 -8.37 9.20 12.19
CA THR A 84 -8.82 10.54 11.83
C THR A 84 -8.38 10.87 10.40
N GLY A 85 -9.01 11.88 9.81
CA GLY A 85 -8.64 12.44 8.52
C GLY A 85 -8.25 13.91 8.63
N ALA A 86 -7.64 14.44 7.58
CA ALA A 86 -7.38 15.87 7.44
C ALA A 86 -8.48 16.52 6.60
N CYS A 87 -8.81 17.78 6.86
CA CYS A 87 -9.84 18.50 6.13
C CYS A 87 -9.25 19.75 5.48
N ILE A 88 -9.70 20.05 4.27
CA ILE A 88 -9.54 21.36 3.63
C ILE A 88 -10.94 21.96 3.51
N ALA A 89 -11.20 23.00 4.28
CA ALA A 89 -12.50 23.69 4.39
C ALA A 89 -12.29 25.17 4.77
N PRO A 90 -13.31 26.05 4.75
CA PRO A 90 -13.16 27.46 5.08
C PRO A 90 -12.53 27.72 6.47
N GLU A 91 -12.83 26.88 7.45
CA GLU A 91 -12.31 26.94 8.82
C GLU A 91 -10.88 26.39 8.93
N TYR A 92 -10.49 25.55 7.97
CA TYR A 92 -9.17 24.91 7.89
C TYR A 92 -8.56 25.16 6.51
N PRO A 93 -8.29 26.43 6.14
CA PRO A 93 -7.83 26.76 4.81
C PRO A 93 -6.40 26.25 4.63
N CYS A 94 -6.14 25.54 3.54
CA CYS A 94 -4.78 25.31 3.09
C CYS A 94 -4.39 26.43 2.12
N SER A 95 -3.19 26.99 2.29
CA SER A 95 -2.62 27.85 1.25
C SER A 95 -2.17 27.00 0.06
N PHE A 96 -2.16 27.57 -1.15
CA PHE A 96 -1.61 26.92 -2.34
C PHE A 96 -0.14 26.52 -2.17
N SER A 97 0.64 27.33 -1.45
CA SER A 97 2.08 27.14 -1.29
C SER A 97 2.40 26.07 -0.23
N SER A 98 1.64 26.01 0.86
CA SER A 98 1.87 25.07 1.96
C SER A 98 1.13 23.73 1.78
N GLY A 99 -0.13 23.76 1.36
CA GLY A 99 -1.01 22.59 1.38
C GLY A 99 -1.25 22.04 2.79
N VAL A 100 -1.79 20.82 2.86
CA VAL A 100 -1.83 19.97 4.06
C VAL A 100 -0.61 19.07 4.03
N LEU A 101 0.11 18.97 5.15
CA LEU A 101 1.23 18.06 5.33
C LEU A 101 0.88 17.04 6.41
N LEU A 102 0.76 15.78 6.02
CA LEU A 102 0.58 14.64 6.91
C LEU A 102 1.96 14.08 7.25
N THR A 103 2.38 14.25 8.50
CA THR A 103 3.65 13.74 9.02
C THR A 103 3.47 12.47 9.86
N ASP A 104 2.22 12.14 10.19
CA ASP A 104 1.86 11.04 11.07
C ASP A 104 0.62 10.29 10.57
N ILE A 105 0.34 9.19 11.26
CA ILE A 105 -0.93 8.48 11.22
C ILE A 105 -1.56 8.50 12.61
N SER A 106 -2.86 8.77 12.68
CA SER A 106 -3.61 8.74 13.94
C SER A 106 -4.04 7.32 14.30
N ILE A 107 -3.78 6.93 15.54
CA ILE A 107 -4.21 5.64 16.11
C ILE A 107 -5.22 5.91 17.21
N ALA A 108 -6.39 5.30 17.11
CA ALA A 108 -7.43 5.39 18.13
C ALA A 108 -6.93 4.83 19.47
N CYS A 109 -7.16 5.60 20.53
CA CYS A 109 -6.95 5.13 21.90
C CYS A 109 -8.00 4.08 22.26
N ALA A 110 -7.74 3.31 23.33
CA ALA A 110 -8.67 2.31 23.83
C ALA A 110 -10.05 2.88 24.23
N ASP A 111 -10.12 4.18 24.55
CA ASP A 111 -11.37 4.88 24.86
C ASP A 111 -12.27 5.12 23.62
N GLY A 112 -11.72 4.96 22.42
CA GLY A 112 -12.37 5.24 21.14
C GLY A 112 -12.79 6.71 20.96
N LYS A 113 -12.40 7.62 21.84
CA LYS A 113 -12.77 9.05 21.81
C LYS A 113 -11.60 9.94 21.46
N SER A 114 -10.39 9.41 21.58
CA SER A 114 -9.16 10.12 21.29
C SER A 114 -8.25 9.31 20.39
N SER A 115 -7.18 9.94 19.91
CA SER A 115 -6.15 9.28 19.12
C SER A 115 -4.77 9.81 19.48
N VAL A 116 -3.75 8.99 19.26
CA VAL A 116 -2.34 9.39 19.33
C VAL A 116 -1.77 9.47 17.93
N SER A 117 -0.91 10.44 17.67
CA SER A 117 -0.17 10.53 16.42
C SER A 117 1.10 9.72 16.49
N LYS A 118 1.38 8.97 15.43
CA LYS A 118 2.65 8.25 15.31
C LYS A 118 3.28 8.48 13.94
N GLY A 119 4.59 8.68 13.92
CA GLY A 119 5.32 8.97 12.69
C GLY A 119 5.24 7.82 11.67
N MET A 120 5.23 8.14 10.37
CA MET A 120 5.16 7.15 9.30
C MET A 120 6.55 6.82 8.76
N ARG A 121 6.85 5.54 8.52
CA ARG A 121 8.15 5.08 8.02
C ARG A 121 8.01 4.01 6.95
N PHE A 122 8.92 3.99 5.99
CA PHE A 122 9.20 2.83 5.15
C PHE A 122 10.22 1.95 5.84
N GLU A 123 9.99 0.65 5.84
CA GLU A 123 10.89 -0.33 6.43
C GLU A 123 11.12 -1.49 5.44
N PRO A 124 12.34 -2.03 5.33
CA PRO A 124 12.59 -3.20 4.51
C PRO A 124 11.69 -4.36 4.91
N LEU A 125 11.16 -5.09 3.92
CA LEU A 125 10.34 -6.26 4.17
C LEU A 125 11.12 -7.31 4.97
N GLN A 126 10.61 -7.68 6.13
CA GLN A 126 11.10 -8.82 6.91
C GLN A 126 10.09 -9.96 6.81
N LEU A 127 10.56 -11.19 6.58
CA LEU A 127 9.70 -12.37 6.51
C LEU A 127 9.69 -13.11 7.83
N SER A 128 8.50 -13.43 8.32
CA SER A 128 8.36 -14.27 9.51
C SER A 128 8.55 -15.74 9.16
N LEU A 129 9.40 -16.43 9.94
CA LEU A 129 9.61 -17.88 9.84
C LEU A 129 8.64 -18.68 10.73
N SER A 130 8.02 -18.02 11.72
CA SER A 130 7.20 -18.64 12.76
C SER A 130 5.68 -18.55 12.50
N CYS A 131 5.25 -17.89 11.42
CA CYS A 131 3.83 -17.81 11.08
C CYS A 131 3.36 -19.14 10.45
N SER A 132 2.77 -20.00 11.28
CA SER A 132 2.04 -21.19 10.84
C SER A 132 0.67 -20.80 10.27
N GLY A 133 0.44 -21.12 8.99
CA GLY A 133 -0.88 -21.42 8.42
C GLY A 133 -1.88 -20.29 8.19
N ASP A 134 -2.10 -19.40 9.16
CA ASP A 134 -3.35 -18.64 9.26
C ASP A 134 -3.19 -17.11 9.11
N GLU A 135 -2.09 -16.64 8.52
CA GLU A 135 -2.01 -15.22 8.19
C GLU A 135 -2.89 -14.87 6.99
N GLU A 136 -3.85 -13.98 7.23
CA GLU A 136 -4.72 -13.40 6.22
C GLU A 136 -3.91 -12.71 5.12
N ILE A 137 -4.24 -13.01 3.87
CA ILE A 137 -3.62 -12.36 2.71
C ILE A 137 -3.99 -10.88 2.75
N ASN A 138 -2.98 -10.00 2.79
CA ASN A 138 -3.18 -8.56 2.72
C ASN A 138 -2.93 -8.04 1.30
N PRO A 139 -3.96 -7.86 0.46
CA PRO A 139 -3.80 -7.38 -0.91
C PRO A 139 -3.37 -5.91 -1.00
N LYS A 140 -3.41 -5.18 0.13
CA LYS A 140 -3.01 -3.77 0.22
C LYS A 140 -1.57 -3.59 0.70
N LEU A 141 -0.85 -4.68 0.98
CA LEU A 141 0.54 -4.61 1.40
C LEU A 141 1.42 -3.96 0.32
N GLY A 142 2.33 -3.08 0.73
CA GLY A 142 3.14 -2.32 -0.19
C GLY A 142 2.40 -1.13 -0.82
N THR A 143 1.35 -0.61 -0.17
CA THR A 143 0.59 0.54 -0.70
C THR A 143 0.29 1.63 0.33
N ILE A 144 0.24 2.87 -0.15
CA ILE A 144 -0.28 4.03 0.58
C ILE A 144 -1.51 4.53 -0.18
N GLU A 145 -2.66 4.55 0.47
CA GLU A 145 -3.92 5.00 -0.12
C GLU A 145 -4.36 6.31 0.52
N LEU A 146 -4.55 7.34 -0.31
CA LEU A 146 -5.10 8.62 0.07
C LEU A 146 -6.48 8.77 -0.51
N GLY A 147 -7.50 8.65 0.33
CA GLY A 147 -8.87 8.87 -0.08
C GLY A 147 -9.28 10.31 0.11
N CYS A 148 -10.10 10.83 -0.80
CA CYS A 148 -10.66 12.17 -0.80
C CYS A 148 -12.16 12.09 -1.03
N LYS A 149 -12.95 12.85 -0.25
CA LYS A 149 -14.39 12.98 -0.44
C LYS A 149 -14.86 14.40 -0.21
N GLU A 150 -15.79 14.86 -1.05
CA GLU A 150 -16.45 16.15 -0.89
C GLU A 150 -17.28 16.21 0.39
N LEU A 151 -17.26 17.39 1.02
CA LEU A 151 -18.03 17.73 2.21
C LEU A 151 -19.16 18.70 1.88
N THR A 152 -20.21 18.63 2.69
CA THR A 152 -21.31 19.60 2.70
C THR A 152 -21.20 20.54 3.91
N ALA A 153 -20.65 20.07 5.03
CA ALA A 153 -20.45 20.87 6.23
C ALA A 153 -19.44 20.23 7.19
N LEU A 154 -18.99 21.01 8.18
CA LEU A 154 -18.45 20.52 9.43
C LEU A 154 -19.47 20.75 10.54
N ALA A 155 -19.64 19.76 11.42
CA ALA A 155 -20.50 19.89 12.60
C ALA A 155 -19.67 19.68 13.88
N PRO A 156 -20.10 20.22 15.02
CA PRO A 156 -19.46 19.93 16.30
C PRO A 156 -19.40 18.43 16.55
N TRP A 157 -18.29 17.96 17.12
CA TRP A 157 -18.15 16.54 17.44
C TRP A 157 -19.17 16.07 18.48
N LYS A 158 -19.95 15.05 18.14
CA LYS A 158 -21.00 14.50 19.01
C LYS A 158 -20.57 13.26 19.81
N GLY A 159 -19.26 13.03 19.95
CA GLY A 159 -18.75 11.89 20.71
C GLY A 159 -18.83 10.55 19.97
N ARG A 160 -18.86 10.58 18.63
CA ARG A 160 -18.74 9.35 17.82
C ARG A 160 -17.43 8.63 18.17
N LEU A 161 -17.37 7.31 18.00
CA LEU A 161 -16.11 6.61 18.21
C LEU A 161 -15.19 6.78 16.99
N VAL A 162 -13.91 7.05 17.24
CA VAL A 162 -12.83 6.93 16.27
C VAL A 162 -12.26 5.52 16.32
N SER A 163 -11.88 4.99 15.15
CA SER A 163 -11.37 3.63 15.03
C SER A 163 -10.44 3.51 13.84
N ASN A 164 -9.36 2.75 13.99
CA ASN A 164 -8.60 2.26 12.85
C ASN A 164 -9.27 1.01 12.26
N LYS A 165 -8.96 0.70 11.00
CA LYS A 165 -9.31 -0.56 10.33
C LYS A 165 -8.04 -1.19 9.76
N GLY A 166 -8.04 -2.50 9.59
CA GLY A 166 -6.89 -3.25 9.06
C GLY A 166 -5.87 -3.62 10.13
N ARG A 167 -4.87 -4.41 9.75
CA ARG A 167 -3.77 -4.84 10.62
C ARG A 167 -2.78 -3.70 10.80
N LEU A 168 -2.32 -3.48 12.04
CA LEU A 168 -1.31 -2.46 12.33
C LEU A 168 -0.04 -2.69 11.46
N PRO A 169 0.48 -1.66 10.76
CA PRO A 169 1.67 -1.79 9.92
C PRO A 169 2.93 -2.02 10.74
N GLY A 170 3.89 -2.69 10.11
CA GLY A 170 5.18 -3.04 10.68
C GLY A 170 5.28 -4.50 11.11
N GLY A 171 6.49 -4.89 11.49
CA GLY A 171 6.82 -6.27 11.88
C GLY A 171 7.05 -7.20 10.70
N ALA A 172 7.38 -8.44 11.02
CA ALA A 172 7.64 -9.47 10.02
C ALA A 172 6.32 -9.96 9.39
N VAL A 173 6.32 -10.12 8.06
CA VAL A 173 5.17 -10.58 7.27
C VAL A 173 5.36 -12.06 6.94
N GLY A 174 4.33 -12.89 7.11
CA GLY A 174 4.35 -14.28 6.68
C GLY A 174 4.30 -14.43 5.16
N LYS A 175 4.75 -15.59 4.68
CA LYS A 175 4.80 -15.88 3.24
C LYS A 175 3.44 -15.81 2.54
N ALA A 176 2.35 -16.12 3.25
CA ALA A 176 1.00 -16.03 2.69
C ALA A 176 0.60 -14.57 2.41
N GLY A 177 0.98 -13.63 3.28
CA GLY A 177 0.65 -12.21 3.16
C GLY A 177 1.29 -11.51 1.96
N ILE A 178 2.36 -12.07 1.39
CA ILE A 178 3.05 -11.51 0.22
C ILE A 178 2.59 -12.13 -1.11
N VAL A 179 1.76 -13.17 -1.08
CA VAL A 179 1.29 -13.84 -2.30
C VAL A 179 0.46 -12.87 -3.13
N GLY A 180 0.81 -12.73 -4.41
CA GLY A 180 0.13 -11.81 -5.33
C GLY A 180 0.64 -10.36 -5.28
N VAL A 181 1.57 -10.03 -4.38
CA VAL A 181 2.14 -8.68 -4.28
C VAL A 181 3.45 -8.60 -5.05
N GLU A 182 3.39 -8.12 -6.29
CA GLU A 182 4.55 -8.06 -7.17
C GLU A 182 5.60 -7.04 -6.68
N GLY A 183 6.88 -7.47 -6.75
CA GLY A 183 8.04 -6.63 -6.45
C GLY A 183 8.15 -6.16 -5.00
N LEU A 184 7.35 -6.69 -4.06
CA LEU A 184 7.34 -6.20 -2.68
C LEU A 184 8.76 -6.21 -2.08
N SER A 185 9.19 -5.04 -1.62
CA SER A 185 10.54 -4.82 -1.09
C SER A 185 10.53 -4.13 0.28
N HIS A 186 9.45 -3.41 0.57
CA HIS A 186 9.28 -2.63 1.79
C HIS A 186 7.86 -2.83 2.31
N VAL A 187 7.70 -2.58 3.60
CA VAL A 187 6.41 -2.37 4.27
C VAL A 187 6.41 -0.97 4.88
N THR A 188 5.25 -0.48 5.27
CA THR A 188 5.14 0.66 6.17
C THR A 188 5.24 0.19 7.61
N SER A 189 5.85 1.00 8.46
CA SER A 189 5.82 0.83 9.89
C SER A 189 5.49 2.14 10.57
N ILE A 190 5.01 2.01 11.80
CA ILE A 190 4.62 3.14 12.63
C ILE A 190 5.71 3.38 13.66
N GLY A 191 6.22 4.61 13.70
CA GLY A 191 7.30 5.03 14.59
C GLY A 191 6.83 5.36 16.01
N GLU A 192 7.64 6.18 16.67
CA GLU A 192 7.37 6.66 18.02
C GLU A 192 6.10 7.51 18.08
N GLU A 193 5.48 7.50 19.27
CA GLU A 193 4.36 8.36 19.58
C GLU A 193 4.82 9.82 19.65
N LEU A 194 4.13 10.68 18.91
CA LEU A 194 4.35 12.11 18.95
C LEU A 194 3.61 12.71 20.15
N PRO A 195 4.15 13.76 20.79
CA PRO A 195 3.51 14.36 21.96
C PRO A 195 2.09 14.85 21.65
N GLY A 196 1.14 14.47 22.49
CA GLY A 196 -0.21 15.00 22.49
C GLY A 196 -1.29 13.97 22.17
N VAL A 197 -2.44 14.14 22.81
CA VAL A 197 -3.65 13.36 22.54
C VAL A 197 -4.55 14.20 21.64
N ILE A 198 -4.89 13.67 20.48
CA ILE A 198 -5.81 14.29 19.54
C ILE A 198 -7.23 13.93 19.93
N ARG A 199 -8.05 14.95 20.13
CA ARG A 199 -9.50 14.80 20.29
C ARG A 199 -10.18 15.48 19.10
N PRO A 200 -11.02 14.79 18.33
CA PRO A 200 -11.74 15.42 17.24
C PRO A 200 -12.59 16.59 17.76
N GLY A 201 -12.38 17.78 17.21
CA GLY A 201 -13.20 18.95 17.52
C GLY A 201 -14.50 19.00 16.70
N PHE A 202 -14.53 18.30 15.57
CA PHE A 202 -15.62 18.32 14.61
C PHE A 202 -15.84 16.95 13.96
N GLU A 203 -17.04 16.76 13.41
CA GLU A 203 -17.37 15.67 12.50
C GLU A 203 -17.53 16.22 11.07
N CYS A 204 -17.01 15.48 10.09
CA CYS A 204 -17.15 15.83 8.68
C CYS A 204 -18.48 15.29 8.13
N VAL A 205 -19.33 16.17 7.59
CA VAL A 205 -20.57 15.78 6.91
C VAL A 205 -20.28 15.65 5.43
N SER A 206 -20.15 14.40 4.96
CA SER A 206 -19.89 14.12 3.55
C SER A 206 -21.07 14.48 2.65
N LYS A 207 -20.78 14.98 1.46
CA LYS A 207 -21.79 15.20 0.43
C LYS A 207 -22.38 13.86 -0.04
N VAL A 208 -23.71 13.79 -0.07
CA VAL A 208 -24.45 12.61 -0.51
C VAL A 208 -24.17 12.37 -2.00
N GLY A 209 -23.92 11.11 -2.37
CA GLY A 209 -23.63 10.72 -3.75
C GLY A 209 -22.22 11.06 -4.26
N ALA A 210 -21.42 11.84 -3.53
CA ALA A 210 -20.05 12.11 -3.91
C ALA A 210 -19.19 10.82 -3.84
N PRO A 211 -18.45 10.48 -4.91
CA PRO A 211 -17.59 9.30 -4.90
C PRO A 211 -16.41 9.49 -3.95
N TRP A 212 -15.72 8.38 -3.66
CA TRP A 212 -14.41 8.41 -3.02
C TRP A 212 -13.33 8.41 -4.09
N TRP A 213 -12.69 9.55 -4.28
CA TRP A 213 -11.48 9.61 -5.11
C TRP A 213 -10.30 9.07 -4.31
N THR A 214 -9.48 8.23 -4.92
CA THR A 214 -8.34 7.62 -4.24
C THR A 214 -7.08 7.81 -5.05
N VAL A 215 -6.00 8.26 -4.41
CA VAL A 215 -4.65 8.13 -4.94
C VAL A 215 -3.98 6.95 -4.27
N ARG A 216 -3.61 5.95 -5.05
CA ARG A 216 -2.96 4.73 -4.58
C ARG A 216 -1.50 4.73 -5.00
N TYR A 217 -0.60 4.89 -4.04
CA TYR A 217 0.83 4.74 -4.26
C TYR A 217 1.24 3.30 -4.02
N ILE A 218 1.85 2.66 -5.02
CA ILE A 218 2.54 1.39 -4.88
C ILE A 218 4.01 1.70 -4.63
N TYR A 219 4.45 1.59 -3.38
CA TYR A 219 5.82 1.98 -3.01
C TYR A 219 6.79 0.79 -3.11
N ARG A 220 7.93 1.00 -3.75
CA ARG A 220 8.91 -0.06 -4.05
C ARG A 220 10.33 0.49 -4.03
N SER A 221 11.30 -0.35 -3.75
CA SER A 221 12.72 0.00 -3.95
C SER A 221 13.01 0.22 -5.44
N ARG A 222 14.09 0.94 -5.75
CA ARG A 222 14.54 1.10 -7.13
C ARG A 222 14.75 -0.24 -7.83
N ALA A 223 15.44 -1.18 -7.16
CA ALA A 223 15.69 -2.51 -7.69
C ALA A 223 14.40 -3.29 -8.00
N ALA A 224 13.38 -3.15 -7.14
CA ALA A 224 12.07 -3.75 -7.39
C ALA A 224 11.40 -3.14 -8.63
N LEU A 225 11.35 -1.80 -8.73
CA LEU A 225 10.77 -1.11 -9.88
C LEU A 225 11.48 -1.45 -11.20
N VAL A 226 12.81 -1.60 -11.17
CA VAL A 226 13.60 -2.06 -12.32
C VAL A 226 13.24 -3.50 -12.69
N SER A 227 13.12 -4.40 -11.71
CA SER A 227 12.78 -5.80 -11.97
C SER A 227 11.35 -6.00 -12.50
N MET A 228 10.45 -5.07 -12.16
CA MET A 228 9.09 -4.97 -12.70
C MET A 228 9.04 -4.28 -14.08
N GLY A 229 10.15 -3.73 -14.57
CA GLY A 229 10.19 -2.99 -15.84
C GLY A 229 9.55 -1.60 -15.78
N VAL A 230 9.26 -1.07 -14.59
CA VAL A 230 8.73 0.29 -14.41
C VAL A 230 9.81 1.34 -14.68
N ILE A 231 11.04 1.05 -14.25
CA ILE A 231 12.23 1.86 -14.55
C ILE A 231 13.05 1.10 -15.59
N GLY A 232 13.40 1.78 -16.69
CA GLY A 232 14.28 1.21 -17.70
C GLY A 232 15.66 0.86 -17.13
N ASN A 233 16.24 -0.25 -17.60
CA ASN A 233 17.65 -0.55 -17.35
C ASN A 233 18.51 0.46 -18.12
N SER A 234 18.84 1.59 -17.52
CA SER A 234 19.93 2.41 -18.03
C SER A 234 21.22 1.60 -17.85
N LEU A 235 21.82 1.14 -18.95
CA LEU A 235 23.09 0.40 -18.99
C LEU A 235 24.32 1.26 -18.58
N ASP A 236 24.11 2.48 -18.07
CA ASP A 236 25.15 3.49 -17.88
C ASP A 236 25.55 3.75 -16.41
N GLU A 237 25.18 2.89 -15.46
CA GLU A 237 25.88 2.92 -14.17
C GLU A 237 27.13 2.03 -14.24
N PRO A 238 28.35 2.58 -14.04
CA PRO A 238 29.56 1.77 -14.01
C PRO A 238 29.46 0.83 -12.82
N SER A 239 29.17 -0.44 -13.11
CA SER A 239 29.10 -1.49 -12.10
C SER A 239 30.48 -1.66 -11.47
N VAL A 240 30.68 -1.11 -10.28
CA VAL A 240 31.77 -1.54 -9.41
C VAL A 240 31.32 -2.85 -8.77
N GLY A 241 31.73 -3.95 -9.40
CA GLY A 241 32.18 -5.14 -8.67
C GLY A 241 31.13 -6.07 -8.05
N CYS A 242 31.13 -7.29 -8.60
CA CYS A 242 30.95 -8.58 -7.92
C CYS A 242 29.54 -9.00 -7.49
N GLY A 243 28.92 -9.89 -8.28
CA GLY A 243 27.65 -10.53 -7.91
C GLY A 243 27.18 -11.61 -8.87
N LEU A 244 28.04 -12.61 -9.13
CA LEU A 244 27.64 -13.85 -9.79
C LEU A 244 26.48 -14.53 -9.02
N GLY A 245 25.38 -14.84 -9.71
CA GLY A 245 24.74 -16.16 -9.54
C GLY A 245 23.39 -16.31 -8.84
N LEU A 246 22.73 -15.28 -8.28
CA LEU A 246 21.45 -15.51 -7.55
C LEU A 246 20.23 -15.78 -8.45
N ARG A 247 20.25 -15.36 -9.72
CA ARG A 247 19.12 -15.57 -10.66
C ARG A 247 18.94 -17.04 -11.09
N ARG A 248 19.98 -17.88 -10.98
CA ARG A 248 19.89 -19.33 -11.25
C ARG A 248 19.45 -20.16 -10.04
N LEU A 249 19.65 -19.67 -8.82
CA LEU A 249 19.29 -20.39 -7.60
C LEU A 249 17.77 -20.40 -7.36
N PHE A 250 17.06 -19.29 -7.62
CA PHE A 250 15.61 -19.23 -7.41
C PHE A 250 14.78 -20.05 -8.41
N LYS A 251 15.21 -20.17 -9.68
CA LYS A 251 14.51 -21.00 -10.68
C LYS A 251 14.62 -22.51 -10.44
N ARG A 252 15.58 -22.97 -9.63
CA ARG A 252 15.79 -24.40 -9.38
C ARG A 252 14.97 -24.94 -8.19
N MET A 253 14.51 -24.07 -7.29
CA MET A 253 13.74 -24.48 -6.11
C MET A 253 12.22 -24.65 -6.35
N PHE A 254 11.68 -24.20 -7.49
CA PHE A 254 10.24 -24.24 -7.78
C PHE A 254 9.84 -25.13 -8.97
N LYS A 255 10.70 -26.06 -9.42
CA LYS A 255 10.25 -27.14 -10.31
C LYS A 255 9.45 -28.17 -9.51
N LYS A 256 8.13 -27.96 -9.48
CA LYS A 256 7.11 -28.97 -9.12
C LYS A 256 7.47 -30.30 -9.78
N LYS A 257 7.70 -31.34 -8.97
CA LYS A 257 7.75 -32.74 -9.45
C LYS A 257 6.36 -33.09 -9.97
N VAL A 258 6.21 -33.14 -11.30
CA VAL A 258 5.06 -33.79 -11.94
C VAL A 258 5.20 -35.28 -11.68
N LYS A 259 4.32 -35.86 -10.86
CA LYS A 259 4.18 -37.30 -10.70
C LYS A 259 3.75 -37.89 -12.05
N LYS A 260 4.62 -38.70 -12.64
CA LYS A 260 4.38 -39.51 -13.82
C LYS A 260 3.39 -40.61 -13.42
N VAL A 261 2.15 -40.53 -13.89
CA VAL A 261 1.20 -41.66 -13.83
C VAL A 261 1.59 -42.59 -14.99
N GLU A 262 2.22 -43.70 -14.65
CA GLU A 262 2.62 -44.72 -15.60
C GLU A 262 1.41 -45.61 -15.88
N LYS A 263 0.83 -45.45 -17.09
CA LYS A 263 -0.15 -46.38 -17.65
C LYS A 263 0.59 -47.67 -18.00
N GLN A 264 0.37 -48.73 -17.23
CA GLN A 264 0.67 -50.09 -17.69
C GLN A 264 -0.47 -50.56 -18.60
N ALA A 265 -0.18 -50.64 -19.90
CA ALA A 265 -0.98 -51.33 -20.87
C ALA A 265 -0.35 -52.71 -21.16
N PHE A 266 -1.19 -53.73 -21.08
CA PHE A 266 -1.23 -54.92 -21.93
C PHE A 266 0.09 -55.51 -22.45
N SER A 267 0.41 -56.70 -21.93
CA SER A 267 1.20 -57.70 -22.65
C SER A 267 0.31 -58.93 -22.86
N SER A 268 0.00 -59.18 -24.13
CA SER A 268 -0.51 -60.43 -24.67
C SER A 268 0.64 -61.40 -24.93
N ASP A 269 0.56 -62.65 -24.48
CA ASP A 269 0.43 -63.81 -25.36
C ASP A 269 0.52 -65.16 -24.60
N LYS A 270 -0.47 -66.03 -24.89
CA LYS A 270 -0.40 -67.50 -25.12
C LYS A 270 0.10 -68.40 -23.97
N LYS A 271 -0.46 -69.59 -23.69
CA LYS A 271 -1.21 -70.57 -24.51
C LYS A 271 -1.71 -71.71 -23.59
N GLN A 272 -2.80 -72.37 -24.01
CA GLN A 272 -3.11 -73.82 -23.84
C GLN A 272 -3.41 -74.34 -22.41
N GLU A 273 -4.31 -75.29 -22.13
CA GLU A 273 -5.31 -76.07 -22.88
C GLU A 273 -6.13 -76.91 -21.85
N TYR A 274 -7.32 -77.35 -22.27
CA TYR A 274 -8.07 -78.57 -21.88
C TYR A 274 -9.02 -78.67 -20.67
N CYS A 275 -10.19 -79.26 -21.03
CA CYS A 275 -11.20 -80.02 -20.29
C CYS A 275 -12.10 -79.28 -19.28
N SER A 276 -13.40 -79.53 -19.18
CA SER A 276 -14.31 -80.45 -19.88
C SER A 276 -15.75 -80.11 -19.46
N GLU A 277 -16.65 -80.45 -20.37
CA GLU A 277 -18.09 -80.66 -20.26
C GLU A 277 -18.77 -80.94 -18.90
N LYS A 278 -19.99 -80.40 -18.83
CA LYS A 278 -21.27 -80.98 -18.35
C LYS A 278 -21.60 -80.96 -16.84
N SER A 279 -22.78 -80.35 -16.62
CA SER A 279 -23.87 -80.70 -15.67
C SER A 279 -23.55 -80.92 -14.20
#